data_AF-A0A812TXE8-F1
#
_entry.id   AF-A0A812TXE8-F1
#
_cell.length_a   1.000
_cell.length_b   1.000
_cell.length_c   1.000
_cell.angle_alpha   90.00
_cell.angle_beta   90.00
_cell.angle_gamma   90.00
#
_symmetry.space_group_name_H-M   'P 1'
#
loop_
_entity.id
_entity.type
_entity.pdbx_description
1 polymer ?
#
loop_
_entity_poly.entity_id
_entity_poly.type
_entity_poly.pdbx_seq_one_letter_code
_entity_poly.pdbx_strand_id
1 'polypeptide(L)'
;MGGRVARPSLNNDLDAPLEVDMGHSWQVLYPGRELDLTDRDGAVSVRLREDADVACHLHCASSKGMLRSSLRASRDLQDLSREAVLRDKRERLEADAQTERQMEARRRREAESCKEASSRGGRVELLATVQAEGDAVCPFLLCVCLPLAILTSVAGIPPQSCIGAAFLSFFALSLSFCTICFMSTRVSSTAQLPKGHAEYAYGRDGWFWNMLVLLLGLLALLLLVTMTVQHHLHGYWWTMFLIWPGVCYSCYWGLGEGVVAAANWKKKLCEAEARVRVRSIVFKGKVVQEKGRACVCSWPGKYEQAWDTMVAAARGGGVSAAVVFLPDGTPEFGKHSSIPAREPFKGPCWCTPLYGTQKPWGCRWFELWIRNVEKAVALGQVLEVYYFANMVGKGKAASFATAGEENKRRESLDLHKRIFTQSAAFQGALEAGLGSLSQKPRADSSSPYEREVHRLFLASLAEEDREFLRSSEGLGNSQKAEVAYLEYKGYAYVQRDVADWLQEEVVASEGLQPTPKASGKKCA
;
A
#
# COMPACT_ATOMS: atom_id res chain seq x y z
N MET A 1 18.34 -35.89 49.30
CA MET A 1 17.87 -35.25 48.04
C MET A 1 17.13 -33.99 48.42
N GLY A 2 17.73 -32.81 48.27
CA GLY A 2 17.03 -31.54 48.55
C GLY A 2 16.08 -31.23 47.39
N GLY A 3 14.78 -31.39 47.60
CA GLY A 3 13.79 -31.00 46.60
C GLY A 3 13.84 -29.49 46.39
N ARG A 4 14.07 -29.03 45.14
CA ARG A 4 13.90 -27.62 44.78
C ARG A 4 12.45 -27.25 45.07
N VAL A 5 12.23 -26.40 46.06
CA VAL A 5 10.93 -25.75 46.26
C VAL A 5 10.69 -24.88 45.04
N ALA A 6 9.65 -25.20 44.28
CA ALA A 6 9.29 -24.44 43.09
C ALA A 6 8.83 -23.04 43.53
N ARG A 7 9.46 -22.02 42.97
CA ARG A 7 9.23 -20.61 43.28
C ARG A 7 7.88 -20.18 42.68
N PRO A 8 6.98 -19.53 43.44
CA PRO A 8 5.74 -19.02 42.87
C PRO A 8 6.04 -18.02 41.77
N SER A 9 5.47 -18.24 40.60
CA SER A 9 5.63 -17.36 39.45
C SER A 9 4.30 -17.04 38.78
N LEU A 10 4.21 -15.90 38.10
CA LEU A 10 3.10 -15.55 37.22
C LEU A 10 3.57 -15.57 35.76
N ASN A 11 3.04 -16.49 34.97
CA ASN A 11 3.27 -16.56 33.53
C ASN A 11 2.15 -15.82 32.79
N ASN A 12 2.51 -14.79 32.01
CA ASN A 12 1.59 -14.15 31.09
C ASN A 12 1.48 -14.94 29.78
N ASP A 13 0.55 -15.88 29.74
CA ASP A 13 0.19 -16.65 28.55
C ASP A 13 -1.00 -16.05 27.76
N LEU A 14 -1.32 -14.78 28.02
CA LEU A 14 -2.26 -13.99 27.22
C LEU A 14 -1.51 -13.25 26.11
N ASP A 15 -2.19 -12.93 25.02
CA ASP A 15 -1.65 -12.10 23.92
C ASP A 15 -1.70 -10.58 24.22
N ALA A 16 -1.93 -10.22 25.49
CA ALA A 16 -2.03 -8.85 25.96
C ALA A 16 -0.97 -8.54 27.04
N PRO A 17 -0.38 -7.33 27.06
CA PRO A 17 0.52 -6.93 28.13
C PRO A 17 -0.26 -6.71 29.43
N LEU A 18 0.29 -7.23 30.53
CA LEU A 18 -0.23 -7.05 31.88
C LEU A 18 0.63 -6.05 32.63
N GLU A 19 0.05 -5.36 33.60
CA GLU A 19 0.81 -4.71 34.66
C GLU A 19 0.63 -5.45 35.96
N VAL A 20 1.72 -5.63 36.70
CA VAL A 20 1.75 -6.30 38.00
C VAL A 20 2.32 -5.34 39.03
N ASP A 21 1.54 -5.02 40.06
CA ASP A 21 1.99 -4.26 41.22
C ASP A 21 2.39 -5.21 42.35
N MET A 22 3.66 -5.11 42.75
CA MET A 22 4.27 -5.85 43.85
C MET A 22 4.54 -4.97 45.08
N GLY A 23 3.88 -3.81 45.19
CA GLY A 23 3.92 -2.91 46.34
C GLY A 23 4.92 -1.74 46.25
N HIS A 24 5.61 -1.58 45.11
CA HIS A 24 6.55 -0.46 44.87
C HIS A 24 6.17 0.32 43.62
N SER A 25 5.92 -0.39 42.54
CA SER A 25 5.59 0.17 41.23
C SER A 25 4.97 -0.91 40.35
N TRP A 26 4.13 -0.49 39.42
CA TRP A 26 3.60 -1.33 38.36
C TRP A 26 4.73 -1.75 37.40
N GLN A 27 4.92 -3.07 37.26
CA GLN A 27 5.84 -3.65 36.28
C GLN A 27 5.06 -4.24 35.10
N VAL A 28 5.51 -3.99 33.88
CA VAL A 28 4.89 -4.55 32.67
C VAL A 28 5.38 -5.99 32.47
N LEU A 29 4.44 -6.92 32.36
CA LEU A 29 4.67 -8.33 32.03
C LEU A 29 4.11 -8.60 30.63
N TYR A 30 4.99 -8.72 29.63
CA TYR A 30 4.62 -8.96 28.24
C TYR A 30 4.19 -10.41 27.95
N PRO A 31 3.48 -10.67 26.84
CA PRO A 31 3.10 -12.02 26.43
C PRO A 31 4.29 -12.98 26.34
N GLY A 32 4.10 -14.19 26.89
CA GLY A 32 5.08 -15.27 26.94
C GLY A 32 6.16 -15.12 28.01
N ARG A 33 6.04 -14.11 28.90
CA ARG A 33 7.02 -13.88 29.99
C ARG A 33 6.50 -14.34 31.34
N GLU A 34 7.44 -14.61 32.22
CA GLU A 34 7.22 -15.08 33.58
C GLU A 34 7.81 -14.09 34.58
N LEU A 35 7.08 -13.84 35.67
CA LEU A 35 7.49 -12.97 36.77
C LEU A 35 7.61 -13.80 38.06
N ASP A 36 8.77 -13.74 38.72
CA ASP A 36 9.00 -14.39 40.01
C ASP A 36 8.31 -13.60 41.13
N LEU A 37 7.55 -14.29 41.98
CA LEU A 37 6.77 -13.71 43.09
C LEU A 37 7.38 -14.06 44.47
N THR A 38 8.58 -14.66 44.54
CA THR A 38 9.13 -15.23 45.79
C THR A 38 9.34 -14.27 46.95
N ASP A 39 9.55 -12.98 46.69
CA ASP A 39 10.09 -12.07 47.71
C ASP A 39 9.03 -11.24 48.43
N ARG A 40 7.73 -11.60 48.32
CA ARG A 40 6.64 -10.72 48.77
C ARG A 40 5.55 -11.45 49.54
N ASP A 41 5.50 -11.16 50.84
CA ASP A 41 4.30 -11.35 51.66
C ASP A 41 3.34 -10.18 51.39
N GLY A 42 2.33 -10.37 50.54
CA GLY A 42 1.39 -9.31 50.21
C GLY A 42 0.35 -9.66 49.15
N ALA A 43 -0.62 -8.76 48.96
CA ALA A 43 -1.53 -8.82 47.82
C ALA A 43 -0.81 -8.31 46.57
N VAL A 44 -0.82 -9.10 45.50
CA VAL A 44 -0.31 -8.72 44.18
C VAL A 44 -1.48 -8.24 43.35
N SER A 45 -1.42 -7.03 42.81
CA SER A 45 -2.48 -6.52 41.92
C SER A 45 -2.04 -6.69 40.47
N VAL A 46 -2.90 -7.25 39.64
CA VAL A 46 -2.65 -7.44 38.21
C VAL A 46 -3.74 -6.73 37.43
N ARG A 47 -3.40 -5.98 36.39
CA ARG A 47 -4.38 -5.34 35.51
C ARG A 47 -3.97 -5.39 34.04
N LEU A 48 -4.93 -5.20 33.14
CA LEU A 48 -4.60 -5.01 31.73
C LEU A 48 -3.90 -3.67 31.53
N ARG A 49 -2.77 -3.67 30.82
CA ARG A 49 -2.00 -2.45 30.53
C ARG A 49 -2.80 -1.45 29.70
N GLU A 50 -3.71 -1.93 28.87
CA GLU A 50 -4.53 -1.07 28.02
C GLU A 50 -5.83 -0.59 28.67
N ASP A 51 -6.21 -1.17 29.80
CA ASP A 51 -7.46 -0.91 30.49
C ASP A 51 -7.28 -1.18 31.98
N ALA A 52 -6.94 -0.10 32.70
CA ALA A 52 -6.62 -0.18 34.11
C ALA A 52 -7.81 -0.59 34.99
N ASP A 53 -9.04 -0.47 34.46
CA ASP A 53 -10.27 -0.86 35.16
C ASP A 53 -10.46 -2.39 35.17
N VAL A 54 -9.82 -3.09 34.24
CA VAL A 54 -9.78 -4.56 34.20
C VAL A 54 -8.63 -5.06 35.07
N ALA A 55 -8.88 -5.17 36.36
CA ALA A 55 -7.90 -5.58 37.37
C ALA A 55 -8.36 -6.81 38.19
N CYS A 56 -7.41 -7.53 38.77
CA CYS A 56 -7.64 -8.59 39.74
C CYS A 56 -6.58 -8.53 40.85
N HIS A 57 -6.95 -8.94 42.06
CA HIS A 57 -6.04 -9.04 43.20
C HIS A 57 -5.75 -10.50 43.52
N LEU A 58 -4.47 -10.84 43.63
CA LEU A 58 -3.97 -12.16 44.01
C LEU A 58 -3.49 -12.11 45.47
N HIS A 59 -4.01 -13.02 46.29
CA HIS A 59 -3.52 -13.20 47.65
C HIS A 59 -2.43 -14.28 47.66
N CYS A 60 -1.17 -13.87 47.82
CA CYS A 60 -0.04 -14.76 48.04
C CYS A 60 0.01 -15.16 49.53
N ALA A 61 -0.86 -16.08 49.97
CA ALA A 61 -0.85 -16.55 51.35
C ALA A 61 0.36 -17.48 51.62
N SER A 62 1.39 -16.93 52.27
CA SER A 62 2.63 -17.63 52.68
C SER A 62 2.41 -18.71 53.77
N SER A 63 1.29 -18.65 54.51
CA SER A 63 1.07 -19.54 55.66
C SER A 63 0.29 -20.81 55.30
N LYS A 64 1.01 -21.91 55.06
CA LYS A 64 0.55 -23.33 55.13
C LYS A 64 -0.44 -23.84 54.06
N GLY A 65 -0.95 -23.00 53.17
CA GLY A 65 -1.70 -23.43 51.99
C GLY A 65 -0.78 -23.52 50.77
N MET A 66 -0.73 -24.66 50.10
CA MET A 66 0.11 -24.92 48.93
C MET A 66 -0.28 -23.98 47.77
N LEU A 67 0.34 -22.79 47.70
CA LEU A 67 0.30 -21.95 46.51
C LEU A 67 0.81 -22.79 45.34
N ARG A 68 0.06 -22.78 44.23
CA ARG A 68 0.54 -23.36 42.99
C ARG A 68 1.85 -22.68 42.65
N SER A 69 2.86 -23.48 42.37
CA SER A 69 4.19 -22.97 42.05
C SER A 69 4.24 -22.14 40.77
N SER A 70 3.22 -22.20 39.92
CA SER A 70 3.13 -21.38 38.72
C SER A 70 1.67 -21.04 38.45
N LEU A 71 1.37 -19.75 38.42
CA LEU A 71 0.09 -19.17 38.02
C LEU A 71 0.15 -18.85 36.53
N ARG A 72 -0.90 -19.21 35.80
CA ARG A 72 -1.08 -18.85 34.39
C ARG A 72 -2.12 -17.76 34.29
N ALA A 73 -1.77 -16.65 33.63
CA ALA A 73 -2.65 -15.51 33.47
C ALA A 73 -4.03 -15.92 32.93
N SER A 74 -4.05 -16.76 31.89
CA SER A 74 -5.26 -17.25 31.22
C SER A 74 -6.18 -18.09 32.10
N ARG A 75 -5.65 -18.78 33.11
CA ARG A 75 -6.41 -19.73 33.94
C ARG A 75 -6.74 -19.16 35.32
N ASP A 76 -5.77 -18.51 35.94
CA ASP A 76 -5.81 -18.19 37.36
C ASP A 76 -6.28 -16.75 37.63
N LEU A 77 -6.30 -15.85 36.62
CA LEU A 77 -6.77 -14.45 36.76
C LEU A 77 -8.26 -14.22 36.43
N GLN A 78 -9.05 -15.31 36.29
CA GLN A 78 -10.52 -15.29 36.14
C GLN A 78 -11.06 -14.22 35.17
N ASP A 79 -11.77 -13.21 35.68
CA ASP A 79 -12.46 -12.18 34.88
C ASP A 79 -11.49 -11.36 34.03
N LEU A 80 -10.29 -11.07 34.56
CA LEU A 80 -9.24 -10.39 33.80
C LEU A 80 -8.84 -11.20 32.56
N SER A 81 -8.64 -12.52 32.74
CA SER A 81 -8.32 -13.42 31.62
C SER A 81 -9.45 -13.44 30.58
N ARG A 82 -10.70 -13.55 31.05
CA ARG A 82 -11.87 -13.59 30.17
C ARG A 82 -11.95 -12.32 29.32
N GLU A 83 -11.80 -11.14 29.93
CA GLU A 83 -11.87 -9.88 29.20
C GLU A 83 -10.68 -9.70 28.25
N ALA A 84 -9.48 -10.08 28.68
CA ALA A 84 -8.29 -10.05 27.82
C ALA A 84 -8.46 -10.90 26.55
N VAL A 85 -8.95 -12.14 26.70
CA VAL A 85 -9.21 -13.06 25.58
C VAL A 85 -10.33 -12.55 24.69
N LEU A 86 -11.42 -12.04 25.25
CA LEU A 86 -12.52 -11.46 24.48
C LEU A 86 -12.04 -10.26 23.65
N ARG A 87 -11.21 -9.41 24.25
CA ARG A 87 -10.63 -8.24 23.60
C ARG A 87 -9.69 -8.63 22.46
N ASP A 88 -8.72 -9.52 22.69
CA ASP A 88 -7.84 -10.01 21.62
C ASP A 88 -8.63 -10.66 20.48
N LYS A 89 -9.68 -11.43 20.80
CA LYS A 89 -10.57 -12.00 19.78
C LYS A 89 -11.29 -10.92 18.96
N ARG A 90 -11.86 -9.90 19.60
CA ARG A 90 -12.52 -8.76 18.90
C ARG A 90 -11.52 -8.06 17.99
N GLU A 91 -10.33 -7.77 18.50
CA GLU A 91 -9.28 -7.06 17.78
C GLU A 91 -8.74 -7.85 16.58
N ARG A 92 -8.59 -9.17 16.69
CA ARG A 92 -8.21 -10.02 15.55
C ARG A 92 -9.28 -10.03 14.47
N LEU A 93 -10.55 -10.17 14.86
CA LEU A 93 -11.66 -10.15 13.92
C LEU A 93 -11.74 -8.79 13.19
N GLU A 94 -11.57 -7.69 13.92
CA GLU A 94 -11.52 -6.34 13.33
C GLU A 94 -10.31 -6.15 12.40
N ALA A 95 -9.12 -6.60 12.80
CA ALA A 95 -7.91 -6.48 11.98
C ALA A 95 -8.00 -7.33 10.71
N ASP A 96 -8.53 -8.54 10.79
CA ASP A 96 -8.72 -9.41 9.63
C ASP A 96 -9.81 -8.85 8.70
N ALA A 97 -10.93 -8.35 9.24
CA ALA A 97 -11.95 -7.65 8.45
C ALA A 97 -11.39 -6.39 7.77
N GLN A 98 -10.55 -5.62 8.47
CA GLN A 98 -9.90 -4.44 7.89
C GLN A 98 -8.93 -4.82 6.77
N THR A 99 -8.16 -5.88 6.95
CA THR A 99 -7.25 -6.41 5.92
C THR A 99 -8.04 -6.87 4.70
N GLU A 100 -9.17 -7.55 4.88
CA GLU A 100 -10.06 -7.96 3.79
C GLU A 100 -10.62 -6.75 3.03
N ARG A 101 -11.11 -5.72 3.75
CA ARG A 101 -11.57 -4.45 3.15
C ARG A 101 -10.47 -3.75 2.37
N GLN A 102 -9.24 -3.71 2.88
CA GLN A 102 -8.09 -3.14 2.17
C GLN A 102 -7.79 -3.91 0.87
N MET A 103 -7.81 -5.24 0.92
CA MET A 103 -7.61 -6.07 -0.25
C MET A 103 -8.73 -5.87 -1.28
N GLU A 104 -9.98 -5.76 -0.85
CA GLU A 104 -11.11 -5.51 -1.74
C GLU A 104 -11.06 -4.11 -2.36
N ALA A 105 -10.81 -3.07 -1.57
CA ALA A 105 -10.66 -1.70 -2.06
C ALA A 105 -9.51 -1.59 -3.07
N ARG A 106 -8.39 -2.28 -2.82
CA ARG A 106 -7.28 -2.39 -3.76
C ARG A 106 -7.70 -3.09 -5.06
N ARG A 107 -8.39 -4.23 -4.98
CA ARG A 107 -8.93 -4.93 -6.16
C ARG A 107 -9.88 -4.05 -6.97
N ARG A 108 -10.74 -3.27 -6.30
CA ARG A 108 -11.65 -2.31 -6.96
C ARG A 108 -10.87 -1.21 -7.68
N ARG A 109 -9.85 -0.63 -7.06
CA ARG A 109 -8.97 0.38 -7.71
C ARG A 109 -8.21 -0.19 -8.90
N GLU A 110 -7.67 -1.39 -8.76
CA GLU A 110 -6.99 -2.08 -9.86
C GLU A 110 -7.96 -2.34 -11.01
N ALA A 111 -9.19 -2.78 -10.73
CA ALA A 111 -10.23 -2.98 -11.74
C ALA A 111 -10.67 -1.67 -12.41
N GLU A 112 -10.87 -0.58 -11.66
CA GLU A 112 -11.21 0.74 -12.19
C GLU A 112 -10.08 1.34 -13.03
N SER A 113 -8.84 1.22 -12.55
CA SER A 113 -7.64 1.61 -13.30
C SER A 113 -7.54 0.84 -14.62
N CYS A 114 -7.78 -0.48 -14.60
CA CYS A 114 -7.84 -1.28 -15.82
C CYS A 114 -8.95 -0.81 -16.76
N LYS A 115 -10.17 -0.55 -16.25
CA LYS A 115 -11.29 -0.02 -17.07
C LYS A 115 -10.95 1.34 -17.67
N GLU A 116 -10.36 2.25 -16.90
CA GLU A 116 -9.99 3.59 -17.38
C GLU A 116 -8.90 3.49 -18.45
N ALA A 117 -7.87 2.67 -18.23
CA ALA A 117 -6.82 2.40 -19.21
C ALA A 117 -7.38 1.80 -20.50
N SER A 118 -8.29 0.81 -20.40
CA SER A 118 -8.99 0.25 -21.56
C SER A 118 -9.88 1.28 -22.26
N SER A 119 -10.50 2.22 -21.54
CA SER A 119 -11.36 3.24 -22.14
C SER A 119 -10.57 4.36 -22.85
N ARG A 120 -9.37 4.71 -22.35
CA ARG A 120 -8.56 5.82 -22.87
C ARG A 120 -7.56 5.41 -23.95
N GLY A 121 -7.04 4.18 -23.91
CA GLY A 121 -6.16 3.64 -24.96
C GLY A 121 -6.81 2.56 -25.83
N GLY A 122 -7.75 1.79 -25.29
CA GLY A 122 -8.12 0.49 -25.83
C GLY A 122 -9.15 0.47 -26.97
N ARG A 123 -9.60 1.60 -27.51
CA ARG A 123 -10.39 1.58 -28.75
C ARG A 123 -9.61 2.06 -29.96
N VAL A 124 -8.89 3.17 -29.86
CA VAL A 124 -8.11 3.70 -31.00
C VAL A 124 -6.77 2.97 -31.13
N GLU A 125 -6.11 2.67 -30.02
CA GLU A 125 -4.80 2.02 -30.05
C GLU A 125 -4.94 0.49 -30.23
N LEU A 126 -5.99 -0.13 -29.68
CA LEU A 126 -6.31 -1.55 -29.91
C LEU A 126 -6.78 -1.81 -31.35
N LEU A 127 -7.62 -0.93 -31.94
CA LEU A 127 -7.96 -1.04 -33.36
C LEU A 127 -6.71 -0.80 -34.22
N ALA A 128 -5.84 0.15 -33.87
CA ALA A 128 -4.57 0.34 -34.58
C ALA A 128 -3.61 -0.85 -34.42
N THR A 129 -3.55 -1.52 -33.26
CA THR A 129 -2.72 -2.72 -33.07
C THR A 129 -3.33 -3.94 -33.73
N VAL A 130 -4.64 -4.15 -33.67
CA VAL A 130 -5.31 -5.27 -34.36
C VAL A 130 -5.21 -5.09 -35.88
N GLN A 131 -5.32 -3.86 -36.39
CA GLN A 131 -5.15 -3.56 -37.80
C GLN A 131 -3.67 -3.68 -38.23
N ALA A 132 -2.72 -3.25 -37.40
CA ALA A 132 -1.30 -3.52 -37.62
C ALA A 132 -0.91 -5.01 -37.50
N GLU A 133 -1.62 -5.80 -36.68
CA GLU A 133 -1.39 -7.24 -36.57
C GLU A 133 -1.96 -8.00 -37.77
N GLY A 134 -3.11 -7.59 -38.31
CA GLY A 134 -3.62 -8.11 -39.59
C GLY A 134 -2.65 -7.85 -40.75
N ASP A 135 -2.04 -6.66 -40.77
CA ASP A 135 -1.03 -6.28 -41.74
C ASP A 135 0.36 -6.90 -41.48
N ALA A 136 0.62 -7.45 -40.29
CA ALA A 136 1.88 -8.12 -39.93
C ALA A 136 1.83 -9.65 -40.14
N VAL A 137 0.66 -10.29 -40.04
CA VAL A 137 0.50 -11.74 -40.27
C VAL A 137 0.81 -12.10 -41.73
N CYS A 138 0.41 -11.26 -42.69
CA CYS A 138 0.67 -11.48 -44.11
C CYS A 138 2.17 -11.44 -44.47
N PRO A 139 2.95 -10.40 -44.12
CA PRO A 139 4.40 -10.39 -44.34
C PRO A 139 5.11 -11.44 -43.49
N PHE A 140 4.61 -11.83 -42.31
CA PHE A 140 5.19 -12.93 -41.55
C PHE A 140 5.06 -14.28 -42.28
N LEU A 141 3.87 -14.62 -42.78
CA LEU A 141 3.66 -15.83 -43.58
C LEU A 141 4.52 -15.81 -44.85
N LEU A 142 4.63 -14.67 -45.53
CA LEU A 142 5.52 -14.50 -46.68
C LEU A 142 7.00 -14.65 -46.29
N CYS A 143 7.46 -14.03 -45.21
CA CYS A 143 8.86 -14.06 -44.77
C CYS A 143 9.29 -15.38 -44.12
N VAL A 144 8.36 -16.22 -43.66
CA VAL A 144 8.69 -17.52 -43.04
C VAL A 144 8.37 -18.69 -43.96
N CYS A 145 7.18 -18.72 -44.56
CA CYS A 145 6.77 -19.86 -45.40
C CYS A 145 7.52 -19.88 -46.73
N LEU A 146 7.78 -18.74 -47.37
CA LEU A 146 8.49 -18.69 -48.65
C LEU A 146 9.95 -19.13 -48.50
N PRO A 147 10.74 -18.62 -47.53
CA PRO A 147 12.09 -19.13 -47.32
C PRO A 147 12.12 -20.60 -46.90
N LEU A 148 11.11 -21.08 -46.15
CA LEU A 148 11.07 -22.49 -45.74
C LEU A 148 10.78 -23.41 -46.93
N ALA A 149 9.89 -23.01 -47.83
CA ALA A 149 9.63 -23.72 -49.07
C ALA A 149 10.86 -23.75 -49.99
N ILE A 150 11.57 -22.62 -50.07
CA ILE A 150 12.84 -22.53 -50.80
C ILE A 150 13.91 -23.41 -50.14
N LEU A 151 14.08 -23.33 -48.82
CA LEU A 151 15.05 -24.15 -48.06
C LEU A 151 14.80 -25.64 -48.29
N THR A 152 13.54 -26.06 -48.24
CA THR A 152 13.11 -27.45 -48.47
C THR A 152 13.41 -27.91 -49.90
N SER A 153 13.18 -27.03 -50.87
CA SER A 153 13.44 -27.29 -52.29
C SER A 153 14.94 -27.36 -52.58
N VAL A 154 15.74 -26.48 -51.96
CA VAL A 154 17.19 -26.41 -52.15
C VAL A 154 17.93 -27.51 -51.37
N ALA A 155 17.37 -28.01 -50.27
CA ALA A 155 17.90 -29.18 -49.55
C ALA A 155 17.92 -30.46 -50.40
N GLY A 156 17.14 -30.52 -51.49
CA GLY A 156 17.17 -31.60 -52.47
C GLY A 156 18.28 -31.46 -53.54
N ILE A 157 18.99 -30.33 -53.58
CA ILE A 157 20.05 -30.08 -54.57
C ILE A 157 21.36 -30.72 -54.06
N PRO A 158 22.05 -31.53 -54.87
CA PRO A 158 23.30 -32.16 -54.48
C PRO A 158 24.37 -31.10 -54.10
N PRO A 159 25.21 -31.39 -53.07
CA PRO A 159 26.08 -30.41 -52.41
C PRO A 159 27.22 -29.85 -53.28
N GLN A 160 27.35 -30.31 -54.53
CA GLN A 160 28.40 -29.93 -55.46
C GLN A 160 28.23 -28.50 -56.01
N SER A 161 27.07 -27.88 -55.84
CA SER A 161 26.79 -26.51 -56.28
C SER A 161 27.09 -25.48 -55.20
N CYS A 162 28.15 -24.69 -55.38
CA CYS A 162 28.47 -23.54 -54.53
C CYS A 162 27.30 -22.52 -54.46
N ILE A 163 26.49 -22.46 -55.52
CA ILE A 163 25.31 -21.60 -55.60
C ILE A 163 24.22 -22.10 -54.65
N GLY A 164 23.99 -23.42 -54.59
CA GLY A 164 23.06 -24.03 -53.63
C GLY A 164 23.43 -23.71 -52.18
N ALA A 165 24.72 -23.84 -51.83
CA ALA A 165 25.24 -23.53 -50.50
C ALA A 165 25.03 -22.05 -50.10
N ALA A 166 25.23 -21.11 -51.03
CA ALA A 166 25.05 -19.68 -50.80
C ALA A 166 23.58 -19.30 -50.58
N PHE A 167 22.66 -19.82 -51.42
CA PHE A 167 21.23 -19.60 -51.25
C PHE A 167 20.72 -20.21 -49.94
N LEU A 168 21.15 -21.44 -49.60
CA LEU A 168 20.81 -22.09 -48.33
C LEU A 168 21.23 -21.28 -47.12
N SER A 169 22.46 -20.76 -47.13
CA SER A 169 22.99 -19.92 -46.05
C SER A 169 22.15 -18.65 -45.89
N PHE A 170 21.81 -17.99 -47.00
CA PHE A 170 21.03 -16.76 -46.99
C PHE A 170 19.59 -16.96 -46.47
N PHE A 171 18.91 -18.03 -46.91
CA PHE A 171 17.54 -18.30 -46.49
C PHE A 171 17.45 -18.85 -45.06
N ALA A 172 18.41 -19.65 -44.62
CA ALA A 172 18.48 -20.11 -43.23
C ALA A 172 18.74 -18.96 -42.25
N LEU A 173 19.61 -18.01 -42.63
CA LEU A 173 19.83 -16.78 -41.87
C LEU A 173 18.57 -15.92 -41.80
N SER A 174 17.86 -15.78 -42.93
CA SER A 174 16.61 -15.01 -42.99
C SER A 174 15.52 -15.63 -42.12
N LEU A 175 15.34 -16.95 -42.17
CA LEU A 175 14.37 -17.68 -41.34
C LEU A 175 14.69 -17.60 -39.85
N SER A 176 15.96 -17.78 -39.48
CA SER A 176 16.40 -17.71 -38.09
C SER A 176 16.21 -16.29 -37.55
N PHE A 177 16.57 -15.27 -38.34
CA PHE A 177 16.34 -13.87 -37.97
C PHE A 177 14.84 -13.55 -37.83
N CYS A 178 13.99 -13.94 -38.79
CA CYS A 178 12.55 -13.69 -38.73
C CYS A 178 11.87 -14.39 -37.55
N THR A 179 12.25 -15.63 -37.25
CA THR A 179 11.69 -16.37 -36.10
C THR A 179 12.16 -15.79 -34.77
N ILE A 180 13.42 -15.39 -34.64
CA ILE A 180 13.95 -14.74 -33.43
C ILE A 180 13.30 -13.36 -33.24
N CYS A 181 13.21 -12.53 -34.28
CA CYS A 181 12.57 -11.21 -34.18
C CYS A 181 11.09 -11.34 -33.83
N PHE A 182 10.37 -12.31 -34.39
CA PHE A 182 8.97 -12.55 -34.05
C PHE A 182 8.81 -13.05 -32.61
N MET A 183 9.68 -13.95 -32.16
CA MET A 183 9.66 -14.41 -30.77
C MET A 183 10.04 -13.31 -29.79
N SER A 184 11.06 -12.50 -30.07
CA SER A 184 11.46 -11.38 -29.22
C SER A 184 10.35 -10.33 -29.11
N THR A 185 9.64 -10.04 -30.20
CA THR A 185 8.50 -9.10 -30.19
C THR A 185 7.31 -9.69 -29.44
N ARG A 186 6.94 -10.95 -29.65
CA ARG A 186 5.78 -11.59 -28.99
C ARG A 186 6.02 -12.01 -27.54
N VAL A 187 7.21 -12.51 -27.17
CA VAL A 187 7.57 -12.84 -25.78
C VAL A 187 7.62 -11.55 -24.96
N SER A 188 8.12 -10.47 -25.56
CA SER A 188 7.97 -9.14 -24.98
C SER A 188 6.49 -8.83 -24.76
N SER A 189 5.63 -8.88 -25.79
CA SER A 189 4.20 -8.57 -25.64
C SER A 189 3.43 -9.45 -24.64
N THR A 190 3.74 -10.75 -24.55
CA THR A 190 2.99 -11.72 -23.71
C THR A 190 3.48 -11.77 -22.27
N ALA A 191 4.79 -11.61 -22.01
CA ALA A 191 5.30 -11.46 -20.64
C ALA A 191 4.93 -10.09 -20.01
N GLN A 192 4.43 -9.15 -20.81
CA GLN A 192 4.13 -7.77 -20.43
C GLN A 192 2.67 -7.49 -20.04
N LEU A 193 1.74 -8.46 -20.17
CA LEU A 193 0.35 -8.30 -19.75
C LEU A 193 0.12 -8.87 -18.33
N PRO A 194 -0.61 -8.15 -17.44
CA PRO A 194 -1.03 -8.71 -16.16
C PRO A 194 -1.73 -10.05 -16.37
N LYS A 195 -1.50 -11.04 -15.50
CA LYS A 195 -2.00 -12.43 -15.65
C LYS A 195 -3.49 -12.55 -16.00
N GLY A 196 -4.33 -11.57 -15.63
CA GLY A 196 -5.75 -11.54 -15.98
C GLY A 196 -6.11 -10.95 -17.35
N HIS A 197 -5.21 -10.22 -18.02
CA HIS A 197 -5.45 -9.61 -19.34
C HIS A 197 -4.87 -10.44 -20.50
N ALA A 198 -3.80 -11.20 -20.25
CA ALA A 198 -3.22 -12.09 -21.27
C ALA A 198 -4.21 -13.16 -21.76
N GLU A 199 -5.05 -13.69 -20.87
CA GLU A 199 -6.11 -14.64 -21.22
C GLU A 199 -7.21 -14.03 -22.10
N TYR A 200 -7.47 -12.71 -21.96
CA TYR A 200 -8.57 -12.05 -22.67
C TYR A 200 -8.17 -11.49 -24.04
N ALA A 201 -6.94 -10.98 -24.18
CA ALA A 201 -6.49 -10.32 -25.40
C ALA A 201 -5.92 -11.29 -26.45
N TYR A 202 -5.25 -12.36 -26.02
CA TYR A 202 -4.60 -13.31 -26.94
C TYR A 202 -5.40 -14.58 -27.19
N GLY A 203 -6.44 -14.84 -26.39
CA GLY A 203 -7.32 -15.99 -26.53
C GLY A 203 -6.57 -17.34 -26.64
N ARG A 204 -7.31 -18.38 -27.00
CA ARG A 204 -6.75 -19.71 -27.29
C ARG A 204 -5.82 -19.67 -28.53
N ASP A 205 -6.00 -18.68 -29.40
CA ASP A 205 -5.36 -18.62 -30.71
C ASP A 205 -3.93 -18.05 -30.64
N GLY A 206 -3.63 -17.12 -29.73
CA GLY A 206 -2.29 -16.57 -29.56
C GLY A 206 -1.27 -17.62 -29.11
N TRP A 207 -1.68 -18.54 -28.23
CA TRP A 207 -0.86 -19.68 -27.84
C TRP A 207 -0.57 -20.62 -29.02
N PHE A 208 -1.58 -20.88 -29.87
CA PHE A 208 -1.43 -21.69 -31.07
C PHE A 208 -0.40 -21.08 -32.04
N TRP A 209 -0.49 -19.78 -32.32
CA TRP A 209 0.47 -19.11 -33.20
C TRP A 209 1.89 -19.11 -32.64
N ASN A 210 2.06 -18.89 -31.33
CA ASN A 210 3.39 -18.96 -30.70
C ASN A 210 3.99 -20.37 -30.80
N MET A 211 3.19 -21.41 -30.56
CA MET A 211 3.64 -22.79 -30.73
C MET A 211 3.97 -23.10 -32.19
N LEU A 212 3.18 -22.62 -33.15
CA LEU A 212 3.44 -22.80 -34.57
C LEU A 212 4.77 -22.14 -34.98
N VAL A 213 5.04 -20.90 -34.55
CA VAL A 213 6.30 -20.23 -34.87
C VAL A 213 7.49 -20.91 -34.20
N LEU A 214 7.34 -21.39 -32.98
CA LEU A 214 8.39 -22.16 -32.30
C LEU A 214 8.72 -23.43 -33.08
N LEU A 215 7.69 -24.18 -33.49
CA LEU A 215 7.85 -25.41 -34.27
C LEU A 215 8.51 -25.14 -35.62
N LEU A 216 8.13 -24.06 -36.32
CA LEU A 216 8.75 -23.67 -37.59
C LEU A 216 10.22 -23.25 -37.41
N GLY A 217 10.54 -22.54 -36.33
CA GLY A 217 11.93 -22.18 -36.00
C GLY A 217 12.79 -23.40 -35.65
N LEU A 218 12.26 -24.34 -34.86
CA LEU A 218 12.93 -25.60 -34.55
C LEU A 218 13.14 -26.47 -35.80
N LEU A 219 12.16 -26.52 -36.70
CA LEU A 219 12.28 -27.21 -37.98
C LEU A 219 13.37 -26.60 -38.85
N ALA A 220 13.42 -25.27 -38.95
CA ALA A 220 14.47 -24.57 -39.70
C ALA A 220 15.88 -24.84 -39.12
N LEU A 221 16.02 -24.86 -37.79
CA LEU A 221 17.26 -25.21 -37.11
C LEU A 221 17.68 -26.65 -37.39
N LEU A 222 16.73 -27.60 -37.34
CA LEU A 222 16.99 -29.01 -37.65
C LEU A 222 17.48 -29.16 -39.09
N LEU A 223 16.80 -28.52 -40.05
CA LEU A 223 17.21 -28.52 -41.46
C LEU A 223 18.63 -27.95 -41.62
N LEU A 224 18.93 -26.83 -40.96
CA LEU A 224 20.26 -26.22 -40.99
C LEU A 224 21.36 -27.15 -40.46
N VAL A 225 21.08 -27.87 -39.36
CA VAL A 225 22.00 -28.86 -38.77
C VAL A 225 22.19 -30.05 -39.73
N THR A 226 21.11 -30.61 -40.28
CA THR A 226 21.18 -31.72 -41.24
C THR A 226 22.01 -31.34 -42.47
N MET A 227 21.79 -30.14 -43.01
CA MET A 227 22.55 -29.64 -44.16
C MET A 227 24.02 -29.41 -43.81
N THR A 228 24.29 -28.84 -42.64
CA THR A 228 25.65 -28.64 -42.12
C THR A 228 26.41 -29.97 -42.05
N VAL A 229 25.77 -31.03 -41.55
CA VAL A 229 26.35 -32.38 -41.50
C VAL A 229 26.56 -32.93 -42.92
N GLN A 230 25.58 -32.80 -43.82
CA GLN A 230 25.71 -33.25 -45.20
C GLN A 230 26.87 -32.56 -45.94
N HIS A 231 27.02 -31.24 -45.81
CA HIS A 231 28.12 -30.49 -46.42
C HIS A 231 29.47 -30.92 -45.85
N HIS A 232 29.55 -31.17 -44.54
CA HIS A 232 30.76 -31.69 -43.90
C HIS A 232 31.17 -33.05 -44.47
N LEU A 233 30.22 -33.99 -44.58
CA LEU A 233 30.46 -35.34 -45.11
C LEU A 233 30.90 -35.34 -46.58
N HIS A 234 30.53 -34.32 -47.36
CA HIS A 234 30.94 -34.18 -48.77
C HIS A 234 32.19 -33.31 -48.96
N GLY A 235 32.91 -32.94 -47.90
CA GLY A 235 34.17 -32.19 -47.97
C GLY A 235 34.03 -30.66 -47.98
N TYR A 236 32.82 -30.13 -47.81
CA TYR A 236 32.52 -28.69 -47.81
C TYR A 236 32.41 -28.10 -46.39
N TRP A 237 33.29 -28.50 -45.47
CA TRP A 237 33.25 -28.10 -44.06
C TRP A 237 33.34 -26.57 -43.83
N TRP A 238 33.96 -25.84 -44.75
CA TRP A 238 34.14 -24.37 -44.66
C TRP A 238 32.81 -23.60 -44.66
N THR A 239 31.73 -24.19 -45.19
CA THR A 239 30.38 -23.58 -45.21
C THR A 239 29.84 -23.30 -43.80
N MET A 240 30.27 -24.05 -42.79
CA MET A 240 29.93 -23.80 -41.38
C MET A 240 30.37 -22.41 -40.90
N PHE A 241 31.53 -21.93 -41.35
CA PHE A 241 32.08 -20.63 -40.94
C PHE A 241 31.34 -19.44 -41.56
N LEU A 242 30.55 -19.67 -42.61
CA LEU A 242 29.70 -18.65 -43.21
C LEU A 242 28.30 -18.64 -42.58
N ILE A 243 27.76 -19.83 -42.30
CA ILE A 243 26.38 -19.99 -41.82
C ILE A 243 26.24 -19.60 -40.35
N TRP A 244 27.07 -20.17 -39.46
CA TRP A 244 26.85 -20.07 -38.02
C TRP A 244 27.09 -18.68 -37.42
N PRO A 245 28.09 -17.88 -37.86
CA PRO A 245 28.26 -16.53 -37.33
C PRO A 245 27.06 -15.61 -37.54
N GLY A 246 26.37 -15.71 -38.68
CA GLY A 246 25.16 -14.92 -38.91
C GLY A 246 23.97 -15.37 -38.04
N VAL A 247 23.87 -16.67 -37.75
CA VAL A 247 22.86 -17.20 -36.81
C VAL A 247 23.16 -16.70 -35.39
N CYS A 248 24.42 -16.75 -34.96
CA CYS A 248 24.82 -16.24 -33.64
C CYS A 248 24.61 -14.72 -33.52
N TYR A 249 24.92 -13.96 -34.57
CA TYR A 249 24.75 -12.50 -34.60
C TYR A 249 23.27 -12.09 -34.51
N SER A 250 22.39 -12.79 -35.25
CA SER A 250 20.94 -12.55 -35.19
C SER A 250 20.34 -12.88 -33.82
N CYS A 251 20.77 -13.99 -33.18
CA CYS A 251 20.41 -14.30 -31.80
C CYS A 251 20.82 -13.18 -30.83
N TYR A 252 22.06 -12.69 -30.94
CA TYR A 252 22.57 -11.63 -30.07
C TYR A 252 21.79 -10.32 -30.22
N TRP A 253 21.51 -9.90 -31.45
CA TRP A 253 20.74 -8.68 -31.72
C TRP A 253 19.29 -8.78 -31.22
N GLY A 254 18.62 -9.90 -31.49
CA GLY A 254 17.22 -10.12 -31.08
C GLY A 254 17.05 -10.18 -29.56
N LEU A 255 18.04 -10.68 -28.82
CA LEU A 255 18.05 -10.66 -27.36
C LEU A 255 18.31 -9.25 -26.81
N GLY A 256 19.23 -8.49 -27.43
CA GLY A 256 19.58 -7.13 -27.02
C GLY A 256 18.40 -6.15 -27.12
N GLU A 257 17.73 -6.10 -28.27
CA GLU A 257 16.57 -5.21 -28.44
C GLU A 257 15.39 -5.61 -27.55
N GLY A 258 15.17 -6.91 -27.35
CA GLY A 258 14.11 -7.41 -26.45
C GLY A 258 14.31 -6.93 -25.00
N VAL A 259 15.55 -6.96 -24.49
CA VAL A 259 15.87 -6.48 -23.14
C VAL A 259 15.68 -4.96 -23.03
N VAL A 260 16.14 -4.18 -24.01
CA VAL A 260 15.99 -2.72 -24.02
C VAL A 260 14.51 -2.31 -24.13
N ALA A 261 13.74 -2.98 -24.99
CA ALA A 261 12.31 -2.75 -25.13
C ALA A 261 11.55 -3.08 -23.83
N ALA A 262 11.87 -4.22 -23.19
CA ALA A 262 11.29 -4.60 -21.92
C ALA A 262 11.63 -3.60 -20.79
N ALA A 263 12.86 -3.10 -20.73
CA ALA A 263 13.28 -2.09 -19.75
C ALA A 263 12.56 -0.75 -19.97
N ASN A 264 12.47 -0.28 -21.22
CA ASN A 264 11.75 0.95 -21.57
C ASN A 264 10.25 0.83 -21.28
N TRP A 265 9.64 -0.34 -21.54
CA TRP A 265 8.24 -0.58 -21.21
C TRP A 265 8.01 -0.60 -19.70
N LYS A 266 8.84 -1.32 -18.93
CA LYS A 266 8.73 -1.34 -17.46
C LYS A 266 8.82 0.08 -16.90
N LYS A 267 9.71 0.92 -17.44
CA LYS A 267 9.77 2.35 -17.11
C LYS A 267 8.47 3.08 -17.44
N LYS A 268 7.92 2.91 -18.65
CA LYS A 268 6.64 3.51 -19.05
C LYS A 268 5.46 3.04 -18.21
N LEU A 269 5.41 1.76 -17.83
CA LEU A 269 4.37 1.19 -16.97
C LEU A 269 4.47 1.76 -15.56
N CYS A 270 5.67 1.80 -14.96
CA CYS A 270 5.88 2.44 -13.66
C CYS A 270 5.52 3.94 -13.71
N GLU A 271 5.85 4.64 -14.80
CA GLU A 271 5.43 6.04 -15.00
C GLU A 271 3.91 6.17 -15.15
N ALA A 272 3.24 5.24 -15.83
CA ALA A 272 1.79 5.24 -16.01
C ALA A 272 1.07 4.93 -14.69
N GLU A 273 1.53 3.92 -13.96
CA GLU A 273 1.04 3.58 -12.61
C GLU A 273 1.25 4.74 -11.64
N ALA A 274 2.43 5.38 -11.67
CA ALA A 274 2.69 6.58 -10.89
C ALA A 274 1.71 7.71 -11.26
N ARG A 275 1.44 7.94 -12.56
CA ARG A 275 0.46 8.92 -13.01
C ARG A 275 -0.97 8.59 -12.57
N VAL A 276 -1.38 7.31 -12.63
CA VAL A 276 -2.70 6.88 -12.17
C VAL A 276 -2.81 7.03 -10.66
N ARG A 277 -1.80 6.61 -9.90
CA ARG A 277 -1.74 6.76 -8.43
C ARG A 277 -1.77 8.24 -8.04
N VAL A 278 -1.01 9.09 -8.72
CA VAL A 278 -1.03 10.53 -8.49
C VAL A 278 -2.42 11.10 -8.81
N ARG A 279 -3.05 10.71 -9.92
CA ARG A 279 -4.39 11.18 -10.28
C ARG A 279 -5.48 10.67 -9.33
N SER A 280 -5.36 9.44 -8.83
CA SER A 280 -6.35 8.86 -7.92
C SER A 280 -6.26 9.48 -6.54
N ILE A 281 -5.05 9.84 -6.08
CA ILE A 281 -4.83 10.36 -4.72
C ILE A 281 -4.91 11.91 -4.64
N VAL A 282 -4.58 12.65 -5.72
CA VAL A 282 -4.73 14.11 -5.73
C VAL A 282 -6.19 14.51 -5.53
N PHE A 283 -6.43 15.34 -4.52
CA PHE A 283 -7.73 15.93 -4.28
C PHE A 283 -7.58 17.42 -4.00
N LYS A 284 -8.12 18.27 -4.87
CA LYS A 284 -8.04 19.73 -4.71
C LYS A 284 -9.25 20.33 -3.97
N GLY A 285 -10.07 19.47 -3.35
CA GLY A 285 -11.41 19.80 -2.88
C GLY A 285 -12.42 19.86 -4.03
N LYS A 286 -13.69 19.68 -3.66
CA LYS A 286 -14.86 19.86 -4.53
C LYS A 286 -16.02 20.41 -3.70
N VAL A 287 -16.16 21.73 -3.71
CA VAL A 287 -17.28 22.43 -3.07
C VAL A 287 -18.48 22.43 -4.02
N VAL A 288 -19.53 21.70 -3.63
CA VAL A 288 -20.80 21.59 -4.37
C VAL A 288 -21.55 22.93 -4.32
N GLN A 289 -22.25 23.33 -5.39
CA GLN A 289 -22.90 24.65 -5.51
C GLN A 289 -24.26 24.76 -4.78
N GLU A 290 -24.51 23.88 -3.81
CA GLU A 290 -25.79 23.81 -3.09
C GLU A 290 -25.69 24.58 -1.77
N LYS A 291 -26.67 25.46 -1.52
CA LYS A 291 -26.73 26.29 -0.31
C LYS A 291 -27.13 25.46 0.91
N GLY A 292 -26.53 25.73 2.08
CA GLY A 292 -26.90 25.08 3.34
C GLY A 292 -26.40 23.64 3.52
N ARG A 293 -25.75 23.05 2.52
CA ARG A 293 -25.21 21.69 2.60
C ARG A 293 -24.02 21.62 3.57
N ALA A 294 -23.81 20.47 4.20
CA ALA A 294 -22.58 20.19 4.94
C ALA A 294 -21.35 20.17 4.01
N CYS A 295 -20.22 20.71 4.48
CA CYS A 295 -18.95 20.75 3.77
C CYS A 295 -17.81 20.27 4.68
N VAL A 296 -17.21 19.14 4.31
CA VAL A 296 -16.05 18.58 5.02
C VAL A 296 -14.85 19.50 4.81
N CYS A 297 -14.47 20.23 5.85
CA CYS A 297 -13.39 21.23 5.78
C CYS A 297 -12.10 20.76 6.43
N SER A 298 -12.13 19.78 7.34
CA SER A 298 -10.92 19.16 7.88
C SER A 298 -11.15 17.67 8.09
N TRP A 299 -10.16 16.85 7.74
CA TRP A 299 -10.25 15.39 7.79
C TRP A 299 -9.00 14.73 8.37
N PRO A 300 -9.15 13.71 9.23
CA PRO A 300 -8.03 13.00 9.82
C PRO A 300 -7.38 12.03 8.83
N GLY A 301 -6.18 12.38 8.35
CA GLY A 301 -5.42 11.57 7.39
C GLY A 301 -5.03 10.16 7.87
N LYS A 302 -5.21 9.84 9.17
CA LYS A 302 -5.00 8.50 9.74
C LYS A 302 -6.01 7.47 9.20
N TYR A 303 -7.16 7.91 8.70
CA TYR A 303 -8.24 7.04 8.22
C TYR A 303 -8.27 7.00 6.68
N GLU A 304 -7.27 6.36 6.07
CA GLU A 304 -7.07 6.31 4.61
C GLU A 304 -8.32 5.82 3.86
N GLN A 305 -8.94 4.74 4.33
CA GLN A 305 -10.13 4.18 3.67
C GLN A 305 -11.31 5.16 3.67
N ALA A 306 -11.62 5.73 4.83
CA ALA A 306 -12.72 6.67 4.96
C ALA A 306 -12.44 7.98 4.20
N TRP A 307 -11.17 8.39 4.13
CA TRP A 307 -10.73 9.47 3.24
C TRP A 307 -11.05 9.15 1.77
N ASP A 308 -10.73 7.94 1.30
CA ASP A 308 -10.97 7.55 -0.09
C ASP A 308 -12.47 7.48 -0.42
N THR A 309 -13.31 6.98 0.50
CA THR A 309 -14.77 7.00 0.36
C THR A 309 -15.28 8.44 0.28
N MET A 310 -14.84 9.32 1.18
CA MET A 310 -15.21 10.74 1.19
C MET A 310 -14.79 11.42 -0.12
N VAL A 311 -13.56 11.18 -0.61
CA VAL A 311 -13.07 11.74 -1.88
C VAL A 311 -13.87 11.21 -3.06
N ALA A 312 -14.20 9.92 -3.10
CA ALA A 312 -15.03 9.33 -4.15
C ALA A 312 -16.43 9.95 -4.17
N ALA A 313 -17.07 10.08 -3.01
CA ALA A 313 -18.37 10.72 -2.85
C ALA A 313 -18.32 12.20 -3.27
N ALA A 314 -17.27 12.93 -2.87
CA ALA A 314 -17.08 14.32 -3.25
C ALA A 314 -16.87 14.47 -4.77
N ARG A 315 -16.06 13.61 -5.39
CA ARG A 315 -15.90 13.54 -6.86
C ARG A 315 -17.22 13.24 -7.56
N GLY A 316 -18.08 12.41 -6.99
CA GLY A 316 -19.46 12.19 -7.46
C GLY A 316 -20.42 13.35 -7.21
N GLY A 317 -20.04 14.34 -6.39
CA GLY A 317 -20.92 15.44 -5.96
C GLY A 317 -21.89 15.05 -4.82
N GLY A 318 -21.74 13.86 -4.24
CA GLY A 318 -22.50 13.39 -3.08
C GLY A 318 -22.05 14.03 -1.77
N VAL A 319 -20.85 14.61 -1.71
CA VAL A 319 -20.31 15.32 -0.55
C VAL A 319 -19.68 16.64 -1.00
N SER A 320 -19.91 17.72 -0.26
CA SER A 320 -19.13 18.96 -0.43
C SER A 320 -17.86 18.83 0.41
N ALA A 321 -16.68 19.07 -0.18
CA ALA A 321 -15.42 18.91 0.53
C ALA A 321 -14.43 20.02 0.18
N ALA A 322 -13.93 20.72 1.20
CA ALA A 322 -12.92 21.76 1.06
C ALA A 322 -11.48 21.24 1.28
N VAL A 323 -11.33 20.07 1.89
CA VAL A 323 -10.04 19.41 2.14
C VAL A 323 -9.21 19.22 0.88
N VAL A 324 -7.89 19.36 1.02
CA VAL A 324 -6.93 19.31 -0.09
C VAL A 324 -5.81 18.34 0.25
N PHE A 325 -5.48 17.46 -0.69
CA PHE A 325 -4.35 16.56 -0.63
C PHE A 325 -3.54 16.61 -1.93
N LEU A 326 -2.28 17.03 -1.81
CA LEU A 326 -1.33 17.17 -2.92
C LEU A 326 -0.10 16.28 -2.64
N PRO A 327 -0.10 15.00 -3.07
CA PRO A 327 1.02 14.11 -2.85
C PRO A 327 2.28 14.54 -3.61
N ASP A 328 3.41 13.92 -3.26
CA ASP A 328 4.68 14.05 -3.97
C ASP A 328 4.54 13.69 -5.45
N GLY A 329 5.33 14.34 -6.30
CA GLY A 329 5.30 14.21 -7.76
C GLY A 329 4.16 14.98 -8.44
N THR A 330 3.30 15.66 -7.70
CA THR A 330 2.25 16.50 -8.29
C THR A 330 2.80 17.85 -8.74
N PRO A 331 2.22 18.48 -9.79
CA PRO A 331 2.68 19.81 -10.24
C PRO A 331 2.61 20.91 -9.19
N GLU A 332 1.82 20.72 -8.12
CA GLU A 332 1.67 21.69 -7.03
C GLU A 332 2.48 21.32 -5.78
N PHE A 333 3.09 20.14 -5.72
CA PHE A 333 3.97 19.73 -4.64
C PHE A 333 5.23 20.62 -4.61
N GLY A 334 5.66 21.01 -3.41
CA GLY A 334 6.79 21.91 -3.21
C GLY A 334 6.53 23.37 -3.54
N LYS A 335 5.34 23.73 -4.05
CA LYS A 335 4.99 25.12 -4.30
C LYS A 335 4.61 25.85 -3.02
N HIS A 336 5.07 27.09 -2.91
CA HIS A 336 4.78 27.98 -1.79
C HIS A 336 3.85 29.10 -2.25
N SER A 337 2.90 29.44 -1.38
CA SER A 337 1.96 30.53 -1.61
C SER A 337 2.26 31.66 -0.64
N SER A 338 2.44 32.87 -1.17
CA SER A 338 2.64 34.06 -0.34
C SER A 338 1.42 34.32 0.55
N ILE A 339 1.68 34.85 1.74
CA ILE A 339 0.62 35.29 2.65
C ILE A 339 0.08 36.62 2.11
N PRO A 340 -1.23 36.75 1.86
CA PRO A 340 -1.81 38.02 1.43
C PRO A 340 -1.54 39.14 2.44
N ALA A 341 -1.24 40.35 1.99
CA ALA A 341 -0.90 41.48 2.86
C ALA A 341 -2.01 41.87 3.88
N ARG A 342 -3.26 41.47 3.61
CA ARG A 342 -4.40 41.66 4.52
C ARG A 342 -4.36 40.74 5.75
N GLU A 343 -3.58 39.67 5.71
CA GLU A 343 -3.47 38.73 6.82
C GLU A 343 -2.33 39.18 7.75
N PRO A 344 -2.51 39.14 9.08
CA PRO A 344 -1.57 39.71 10.06
C PRO A 344 -0.34 38.81 10.31
N PHE A 345 -0.19 37.72 9.56
CA PHE A 345 0.83 36.70 9.80
C PHE A 345 2.14 37.03 9.10
N LYS A 346 3.24 36.79 9.80
CA LYS A 346 4.59 37.03 9.29
C LYS A 346 5.08 35.82 8.49
N GLY A 347 5.95 36.09 7.51
CA GLY A 347 6.67 35.08 6.74
C GLY A 347 6.50 35.23 5.24
N PRO A 348 7.38 34.62 4.44
CA PRO A 348 7.32 34.71 2.98
C PRO A 348 6.17 33.88 2.39
N CYS A 349 5.67 32.88 3.12
CA CYS A 349 4.60 31.98 2.68
C CYS A 349 3.87 31.35 3.88
N TRP A 350 2.75 30.67 3.62
CA TRP A 350 1.94 30.02 4.65
C TRP A 350 2.67 28.94 5.47
N CYS A 351 3.82 28.42 5.03
CA CYS A 351 4.58 27.46 5.84
C CYS A 351 4.98 28.01 7.22
N THR A 352 5.27 29.30 7.33
CA THR A 352 5.69 29.90 8.60
C THR A 352 4.59 29.82 9.67
N PRO A 353 3.36 30.32 9.46
CA PRO A 353 2.30 30.17 10.45
C PRO A 353 1.82 28.72 10.64
N LEU A 354 1.89 27.87 9.59
CA LEU A 354 1.44 26.47 9.69
C LEU A 354 2.42 25.56 10.44
N TYR A 355 3.70 25.68 10.14
CA TYR A 355 4.72 24.72 10.51
C TYR A 355 5.91 25.34 11.27
N GLY A 356 5.94 26.66 11.40
CA GLY A 356 7.03 27.43 11.98
C GLY A 356 8.23 27.60 11.05
N THR A 357 8.38 26.77 10.02
CA THR A 357 9.48 26.81 9.03
C THR A 357 8.97 26.47 7.64
N GLN A 358 9.72 26.89 6.61
CA GLN A 358 9.44 26.50 5.23
C GLN A 358 9.64 24.99 5.05
N LYS A 359 8.64 24.31 4.46
CA LYS A 359 8.66 22.86 4.26
C LYS A 359 8.89 22.48 2.79
N PRO A 360 9.62 21.40 2.50
CA PRO A 360 9.96 21.01 1.13
C PRO A 360 8.73 20.59 0.31
N TRP A 361 7.65 20.13 0.94
CA TRP A 361 6.39 19.80 0.28
C TRP A 361 5.52 21.02 -0.06
N GLY A 362 5.92 22.23 0.36
CA GLY A 362 5.19 23.46 0.06
C GLY A 362 3.97 23.72 0.94
N CYS A 363 3.34 24.88 0.75
CA CYS A 363 2.09 25.27 1.42
C CYS A 363 0.97 25.64 0.44
N ARG A 364 1.15 25.36 -0.85
CA ARG A 364 0.14 25.62 -1.89
C ARG A 364 -1.21 24.95 -1.61
N TRP A 365 -1.19 23.76 -0.99
CA TRP A 365 -2.39 23.05 -0.58
C TRP A 365 -3.28 23.90 0.34
N PHE A 366 -2.68 24.68 1.25
CA PHE A 366 -3.40 25.48 2.24
C PHE A 366 -4.10 26.67 1.61
N GLU A 367 -3.50 27.32 0.61
CA GLU A 367 -4.17 28.39 -0.14
C GLU A 367 -5.39 27.85 -0.92
N LEU A 368 -5.26 26.68 -1.54
CA LEU A 368 -6.39 26.03 -2.22
C LEU A 368 -7.50 25.67 -1.22
N TRP A 369 -7.12 25.17 -0.05
CA TRP A 369 -8.03 24.89 1.05
C TRP A 369 -8.77 26.15 1.52
N ILE A 370 -8.07 27.27 1.78
CA ILE A 370 -8.69 28.56 2.13
C ILE A 370 -9.73 28.96 1.09
N ARG A 371 -9.38 28.89 -0.21
CA ARG A 371 -10.32 29.25 -1.30
C ARG A 371 -11.56 28.37 -1.29
N ASN A 372 -11.42 27.07 -1.02
CA ASN A 372 -12.56 26.17 -0.91
C ASN A 372 -13.44 26.48 0.31
N VAL A 373 -12.82 26.76 1.47
CA VAL A 373 -13.54 27.17 2.68
C VAL A 373 -14.30 28.48 2.45
N GLU A 374 -13.64 29.50 1.92
CA GLU A 374 -14.26 30.80 1.60
C GLU A 374 -15.44 30.63 0.62
N LYS A 375 -15.30 29.73 -0.37
CA LYS A 375 -16.39 29.38 -1.28
C LYS A 375 -17.56 28.70 -0.57
N ALA A 376 -17.28 27.74 0.31
CA ALA A 376 -18.32 27.05 1.09
C ALA A 376 -19.08 28.03 2.02
N VAL A 377 -18.35 28.92 2.69
CA VAL A 377 -18.92 29.99 3.52
C VAL A 377 -19.79 30.94 2.69
N ALA A 378 -19.33 31.37 1.51
CA ALA A 378 -20.11 32.23 0.61
C ALA A 378 -21.42 31.54 0.13
N LEU A 379 -21.41 30.22 0.01
CA LEU A 379 -22.60 29.41 -0.30
C LEU A 379 -23.46 29.11 0.94
N GLY A 380 -23.10 29.61 2.13
CA GLY A 380 -23.81 29.34 3.38
C GLY A 380 -23.83 27.86 3.76
N GLN A 381 -22.78 27.11 3.41
CA GLN A 381 -22.62 25.70 3.79
C GLN A 381 -22.19 25.58 5.25
N VAL A 382 -22.59 24.47 5.88
CA VAL A 382 -22.18 24.13 7.25
C VAL A 382 -20.81 23.48 7.19
N LEU A 383 -19.78 24.14 7.69
CA LEU A 383 -18.44 23.56 7.75
C LEU A 383 -18.38 22.43 8.78
N GLU A 384 -17.79 21.29 8.43
CA GLU A 384 -17.61 20.14 9.31
C GLU A 384 -16.12 19.82 9.51
N VAL A 385 -15.71 19.65 10.77
CA VAL A 385 -14.35 19.28 11.18
C VAL A 385 -14.42 17.91 11.84
N TYR A 386 -13.76 16.92 11.23
CA TYR A 386 -13.68 15.57 11.77
C TYR A 386 -12.46 15.40 12.68
N TYR A 387 -12.70 14.94 13.90
CA TYR A 387 -11.70 14.60 14.91
C TYR A 387 -11.40 13.11 14.88
N PHE A 388 -10.30 12.70 15.51
CA PHE A 388 -10.04 11.29 15.76
C PHE A 388 -11.14 10.67 16.62
N ALA A 389 -11.27 9.35 16.53
CA ALA A 389 -12.30 8.59 17.24
C ALA A 389 -12.30 8.88 18.75
N ASN A 390 -13.44 9.31 19.29
CA ASN A 390 -13.67 9.70 20.69
C ASN A 390 -12.84 10.90 21.17
N MET A 391 -12.39 11.76 20.24
CA MET A 391 -11.51 12.90 20.53
C MET A 391 -12.08 14.25 20.07
N VAL A 392 -13.41 14.34 19.91
CA VAL A 392 -14.11 15.57 19.53
C VAL A 392 -13.72 16.73 20.45
N GLY A 393 -13.30 17.83 19.86
CA GLY A 393 -12.92 19.07 20.56
C GLY A 393 -11.50 19.06 21.17
N LYS A 394 -10.78 17.94 21.14
CA LYS A 394 -9.42 17.82 21.67
C LYS A 394 -8.37 18.07 20.59
N GLY A 395 -7.14 18.36 21.01
CA GLY A 395 -6.01 18.44 20.09
C GLY A 395 -5.99 19.69 19.23
N LYS A 396 -6.69 20.77 19.59
CA LYS A 396 -6.58 22.05 18.87
C LYS A 396 -5.24 22.73 19.14
N ALA A 397 -4.77 23.54 18.20
CA ALA A 397 -3.72 24.51 18.51
C ALA A 397 -4.32 25.64 19.36
N ALA A 398 -3.50 26.30 20.18
CA ALA A 398 -4.00 27.39 21.04
C ALA A 398 -4.52 28.58 20.21
N SER A 399 -3.89 28.85 19.06
CA SER A 399 -4.32 29.83 18.08
C SER A 399 -3.62 29.58 16.74
N PHE A 400 -4.08 30.23 15.67
CA PHE A 400 -3.36 30.15 14.38
C PHE A 400 -1.96 30.81 14.44
N ALA A 401 -1.79 31.79 15.34
CA ALA A 401 -0.50 32.46 15.55
C ALA A 401 0.54 31.55 16.23
N THR A 402 0.11 30.61 17.07
CA THR A 402 0.98 29.66 17.79
C THR A 402 1.14 28.33 17.07
N ALA A 403 0.27 28.00 16.11
CA ALA A 403 0.23 26.72 15.41
C ALA A 403 1.60 26.28 14.86
N GLY A 404 2.36 27.22 14.27
CA GLY A 404 3.69 26.97 13.71
C GLY A 404 4.74 26.59 14.75
N GLU A 405 4.77 27.28 15.90
CA GLU A 405 5.72 26.96 16.98
C GLU A 405 5.34 25.66 17.69
N GLU A 406 4.05 25.42 17.90
CA GLU A 406 3.58 24.14 18.41
C GLU A 406 3.91 22.99 17.45
N ASN A 407 3.87 23.22 16.13
CA ASN A 407 4.28 22.23 15.14
C ASN A 407 5.77 21.91 15.24
N LYS A 408 6.63 22.92 15.39
CA LYS A 408 8.07 22.70 15.65
C LYS A 408 8.30 21.87 16.89
N ARG A 409 7.57 22.16 17.99
CA ARG A 409 7.66 21.38 19.23
C ARG A 409 7.28 19.92 19.00
N ARG A 410 6.17 19.66 18.28
CA ARG A 410 5.76 18.29 17.90
C ARG A 410 6.82 17.59 17.04
N GLU A 411 7.39 18.25 16.04
CA GLU A 411 8.43 17.67 15.20
C GLU A 411 9.72 17.35 15.98
N SER A 412 10.08 18.20 16.95
CA SER A 412 11.20 17.92 17.86
C SER A 412 10.92 16.67 18.70
N LEU A 413 9.70 16.52 19.19
CA LEU A 413 9.29 15.33 19.95
C LEU A 413 9.22 14.08 19.07
N ASP A 414 8.80 14.19 17.81
CA ASP A 414 8.86 13.08 16.85
C ASP A 414 10.31 12.66 16.55
N LEU A 415 11.25 13.60 16.53
CA LEU A 415 12.68 13.27 16.49
C LEU A 415 13.13 12.55 17.75
N HIS A 416 12.71 13.01 18.95
CA HIS A 416 12.99 12.31 20.20
C HIS A 416 12.42 10.90 20.21
N LYS A 417 11.24 10.66 19.61
CA LYS A 417 10.66 9.32 19.46
C LYS A 417 11.58 8.39 18.67
N ARG A 418 12.20 8.88 17.59
CA ARG A 418 13.19 8.10 16.82
C ARG A 418 14.44 7.77 17.65
N ILE A 419 14.96 8.74 18.40
CA ILE A 419 16.10 8.51 19.31
C ILE A 419 15.72 7.51 20.42
N PHE A 420 14.50 7.62 20.96
CA PHE A 420 13.98 6.73 21.99
C PHE A 420 13.98 5.26 21.53
N THR A 421 13.63 4.97 20.27
CA THR A 421 13.69 3.59 19.74
C THR A 421 15.10 2.99 19.68
N GLN A 422 16.14 3.82 19.83
CA GLN A 422 17.54 3.41 19.91
C GLN A 422 18.05 3.36 21.36
N SER A 423 17.24 3.77 22.33
CA SER A 423 17.63 3.85 23.75
C SER A 423 17.69 2.47 24.43
N ALA A 424 18.50 2.36 25.48
CA ALA A 424 18.56 1.16 26.31
C ALA A 424 17.21 0.80 26.95
N ALA A 425 16.39 1.80 27.30
CA ALA A 425 15.05 1.56 27.84
C ALA A 425 14.14 0.85 26.82
N PHE A 426 14.19 1.24 25.56
CA PHE A 426 13.44 0.59 24.49
C PHE A 426 13.97 -0.82 24.19
N GLN A 427 15.29 -1.00 24.15
CA GLN A 427 15.89 -2.33 23.98
C GLN A 427 15.54 -3.26 25.14
N GLY A 428 15.55 -2.76 26.38
CA GLY A 428 15.08 -3.51 27.53
C GLY A 428 13.60 -3.92 27.42
N ALA A 429 12.74 -3.07 26.86
CA ALA A 429 11.35 -3.44 26.58
C ALA A 429 11.23 -4.50 25.47
N LEU A 430 12.03 -4.43 24.41
CA LEU A 430 12.10 -5.47 23.37
C LEU A 430 12.55 -6.81 23.95
N GLU A 431 13.62 -6.81 24.74
CA GLU A 431 14.10 -7.99 25.47
C GLU A 431 13.05 -8.51 26.45
N ALA A 432 12.28 -7.62 27.07
CA ALA A 432 11.16 -7.98 27.93
C ALA A 432 9.96 -8.54 27.14
N GLY A 433 9.94 -8.50 25.81
CA GLY A 433 8.87 -9.10 24.99
C GLY A 433 7.94 -8.11 24.30
N LEU A 434 8.25 -6.81 24.24
CA LEU A 434 7.48 -5.84 23.45
C LEU A 434 7.26 -6.32 21.99
N GLY A 435 8.25 -6.99 21.40
CA GLY A 435 8.17 -7.53 20.04
C GLY A 435 7.19 -8.69 19.83
N SER A 436 6.64 -9.29 20.89
CA SER A 436 5.63 -10.35 20.78
C SER A 436 4.21 -9.79 20.59
N LEU A 437 4.00 -8.49 20.79
CA LEU A 437 2.72 -7.85 20.53
C LEU A 437 2.38 -7.84 19.03
N SER A 438 1.09 -8.00 18.71
CA SER A 438 0.62 -7.94 17.32
C SER A 438 0.98 -6.59 16.69
N GLN A 439 1.50 -6.66 15.45
CA GLN A 439 1.80 -5.51 14.59
C GLN A 439 0.71 -5.28 13.54
N LYS A 440 -0.35 -6.11 13.53
CA LYS A 440 -1.47 -5.91 12.60
C LYS A 440 -2.21 -4.60 12.96
N PRO A 441 -2.40 -3.69 11.99
CA PRO A 441 -3.15 -2.46 12.23
C PRO A 441 -4.64 -2.77 12.46
N ARG A 442 -5.25 -2.00 13.36
CA ARG A 442 -6.70 -2.03 13.63
C ARG A 442 -7.47 -1.09 12.70
N ALA A 443 -8.78 -0.97 12.92
CA ALA A 443 -9.64 0.00 12.23
C ALA A 443 -9.15 1.46 12.40
N ASP A 444 -8.55 1.79 13.54
CA ASP A 444 -7.94 3.10 13.79
C ASP A 444 -6.51 3.23 13.24
N SER A 445 -6.02 2.23 12.49
CA SER A 445 -4.66 2.11 11.96
C SER A 445 -3.54 1.99 13.00
N SER A 446 -3.85 1.76 14.29
CA SER A 446 -2.84 1.44 15.30
C SER A 446 -2.77 -0.07 15.57
N SER A 447 -1.59 -0.56 15.95
CA SER A 447 -1.41 -1.92 16.47
C SER A 447 -1.16 -1.93 17.99
N PRO A 448 -1.40 -3.05 18.70
CA PRO A 448 -0.96 -3.23 20.09
C PRO A 448 0.50 -2.85 20.32
N TYR A 449 1.38 -3.28 19.41
CA TYR A 449 2.79 -2.93 19.42
C TYR A 449 2.99 -1.41 19.41
N GLU A 450 2.45 -0.70 18.41
CA GLU A 450 2.64 0.75 18.27
C GLU A 450 2.10 1.55 19.44
N ARG A 451 0.97 1.13 20.04
CA ARG A 451 0.43 1.80 21.23
C ARG A 451 1.33 1.62 22.43
N GLU A 452 1.91 0.44 22.63
CA GLU A 452 2.85 0.25 23.74
C GLU A 452 4.17 1.00 23.49
N VAL A 453 4.68 1.02 22.25
CA VAL A 453 5.80 1.90 21.87
C VAL A 453 5.49 3.36 22.20
N HIS A 454 4.28 3.83 21.90
CA HIS A 454 3.84 5.18 22.22
C HIS A 454 3.75 5.43 23.73
N ARG A 455 3.22 4.49 24.53
CA ARG A 455 3.18 4.59 25.99
C ARG A 455 4.58 4.67 26.60
N LEU A 456 5.50 3.81 26.17
CA LEU A 456 6.88 3.82 26.65
C LEU A 456 7.59 5.13 26.26
N PHE A 457 7.35 5.61 25.04
CA PHE A 457 7.85 6.92 24.60
C PHE A 457 7.32 8.04 25.49
N LEU A 458 6.01 8.13 25.72
CA LEU A 458 5.41 9.14 26.61
C LEU A 458 5.97 9.06 28.03
N ALA A 459 6.19 7.85 28.56
CA ALA A 459 6.80 7.65 29.87
C ALA A 459 8.26 8.13 29.94
N SER A 460 8.98 8.10 28.82
CA SER A 460 10.38 8.59 28.73
C SER A 460 10.49 10.12 28.66
N LEU A 461 9.40 10.82 28.35
CA LEU A 461 9.39 12.28 28.23
C LEU A 461 9.28 12.97 29.59
N ALA A 462 9.75 14.23 29.66
CA ALA A 462 9.44 15.14 30.76
C ALA A 462 7.92 15.40 30.84
N GLU A 463 7.43 15.72 32.05
CA GLU A 463 5.98 15.88 32.28
C GLU A 463 5.35 16.95 31.38
N GLU A 464 6.06 18.07 31.16
CA GLU A 464 5.56 19.15 30.30
C GLU A 464 5.38 18.71 28.84
N ASP A 465 6.34 17.96 28.28
CA ASP A 465 6.26 17.45 26.91
C ASP A 465 5.22 16.35 26.77
N ARG A 466 5.08 15.52 27.81
CA ARG A 466 4.04 14.49 27.88
C ARG A 466 2.65 15.11 27.88
N GLU A 467 2.43 16.15 28.68
CA GLU A 467 1.15 16.86 28.73
C GLU A 467 0.88 17.63 27.44
N PHE A 468 1.92 18.23 26.85
CA PHE A 468 1.81 18.86 25.53
C PHE A 468 1.38 17.87 24.43
N LEU A 469 1.93 16.65 24.41
CA LEU A 469 1.50 15.62 23.44
C LEU A 469 0.08 15.13 23.72
N ARG A 470 -0.27 14.85 24.97
CA ARG A 470 -1.63 14.42 25.36
C ARG A 470 -2.69 15.44 24.97
N SER A 471 -2.48 16.70 25.33
CA SER A 471 -3.38 17.81 24.96
C SER A 471 -3.42 18.05 23.45
N SER A 472 -2.35 17.66 22.73
CA SER A 472 -2.29 17.66 21.28
C SER A 472 -2.96 16.45 20.60
N GLU A 473 -3.47 15.44 21.31
CA GLU A 473 -4.17 14.34 20.65
C GLU A 473 -5.60 14.74 20.23
N GLY A 474 -6.02 14.36 19.02
CA GLY A 474 -7.40 14.56 18.52
C GLY A 474 -7.50 15.11 17.10
N LEU A 475 -6.48 15.83 16.63
CA LEU A 475 -6.36 16.35 15.28
C LEU A 475 -4.96 16.06 14.72
N GLY A 476 -4.85 15.78 13.43
CA GLY A 476 -3.58 15.69 12.73
C GLY A 476 -2.85 17.03 12.64
N ASN A 477 -1.54 17.02 12.40
CA ASN A 477 -0.71 18.24 12.44
C ASN A 477 -1.22 19.36 11.51
N SER A 478 -1.57 19.05 10.26
CA SER A 478 -2.16 20.04 9.33
C SER A 478 -3.55 20.50 9.79
N GLN A 479 -4.37 19.59 10.30
CA GLN A 479 -5.73 19.89 10.76
C GLN A 479 -5.75 20.89 11.92
N LYS A 480 -4.77 20.82 12.83
CA LYS A 480 -4.64 21.78 13.93
C LYS A 480 -4.60 23.21 13.42
N ALA A 481 -3.82 23.44 12.36
CA ALA A 481 -3.68 24.76 11.76
C ALA A 481 -4.91 25.15 10.93
N GLU A 482 -5.55 24.19 10.23
CA GLU A 482 -6.84 24.41 9.56
C GLU A 482 -7.91 24.89 10.56
N VAL A 483 -8.12 24.16 11.65
CA VAL A 483 -9.11 24.49 12.69
C VAL A 483 -8.80 25.84 13.34
N ALA A 484 -7.54 26.07 13.70
CA ALA A 484 -7.12 27.34 14.27
C ALA A 484 -7.32 28.52 13.29
N TYR A 485 -7.18 28.29 11.98
CA TYR A 485 -7.49 29.30 10.97
C TYR A 485 -8.99 29.59 10.89
N LEU A 486 -9.86 28.56 10.92
CA LEU A 486 -11.31 28.74 10.96
C LEU A 486 -11.73 29.60 12.16
N GLU A 487 -11.16 29.31 13.33
CA GLU A 487 -11.40 30.06 14.57
C GLU A 487 -10.91 31.52 14.46
N TYR A 488 -9.71 31.74 13.91
CA TYR A 488 -9.18 33.08 13.63
C TYR A 488 -10.08 33.89 12.69
N LYS A 489 -10.65 33.27 11.65
CA LYS A 489 -11.58 33.94 10.71
C LYS A 489 -12.98 34.13 11.29
N GLY A 490 -13.30 33.53 12.45
CA GLY A 490 -14.64 33.54 13.03
C GLY A 490 -15.64 32.68 12.24
N TYR A 491 -15.17 31.68 11.49
CA TYR A 491 -16.04 30.79 10.74
C TYR A 491 -16.62 29.71 11.66
N ALA A 492 -17.95 29.64 11.73
CA ALA A 492 -18.64 28.59 12.49
C ALA A 492 -18.46 27.23 11.81
N TYR A 493 -18.22 26.18 12.61
CA TYR A 493 -18.11 24.81 12.14
C TYR A 493 -18.70 23.83 13.16
N VAL A 494 -19.14 22.68 12.68
CA VAL A 494 -19.62 21.55 13.47
C VAL A 494 -18.45 20.59 13.70
N GLN A 495 -18.27 20.17 14.95
CA GLN A 495 -17.28 19.17 15.32
C GLN A 495 -17.91 17.78 15.17
N ARG A 496 -17.25 16.89 14.42
CA ARG A 496 -17.72 15.53 14.15
C ARG A 496 -16.71 14.52 14.66
N ASP A 497 -17.21 13.38 15.14
CA ASP A 497 -16.38 12.22 15.40
C ASP A 497 -16.23 11.41 14.10
N VAL A 498 -15.02 11.00 13.73
CA VAL A 498 -14.83 10.12 12.57
C VAL A 498 -15.46 8.75 12.79
N ALA A 499 -15.67 8.31 14.04
CA ALA A 499 -16.38 7.08 14.33
C ALA A 499 -17.81 7.08 13.76
N ASP A 500 -18.49 8.24 13.75
CA ASP A 500 -19.83 8.38 13.17
C ASP A 500 -19.81 8.03 11.68
N TRP A 501 -18.81 8.53 10.94
CA TRP A 501 -18.62 8.22 9.53
C TRP A 501 -18.33 6.74 9.29
N LEU A 502 -17.45 6.15 10.11
CA LEU A 502 -17.08 4.75 10.00
C LEU A 502 -18.28 3.82 10.24
N GLN A 503 -19.21 4.20 11.13
CA GLN A 503 -20.43 3.44 11.38
C GLN A 503 -21.42 3.53 10.21
N GLU A 504 -21.60 4.72 9.62
CA GLU A 504 -22.46 4.92 8.45
C GLU A 504 -22.02 4.07 7.26
N GLU A 505 -20.71 3.91 7.04
CA GLU A 505 -20.17 3.03 5.99
C GLU A 505 -20.50 1.56 6.22
N VAL A 506 -20.43 1.09 7.47
CA VAL A 506 -20.80 -0.30 7.80
C VAL A 506 -22.27 -0.55 7.49
N VAL A 507 -23.16 0.35 7.93
CA VAL A 507 -24.61 0.23 7.68
C VAL A 507 -24.92 0.31 6.17
N ALA A 508 -24.28 1.22 5.43
CA ALA A 508 -24.46 1.32 3.99
C ALA A 508 -23.98 0.05 3.26
N SER A 509 -22.88 -0.55 3.71
CA SER A 509 -22.36 -1.80 3.13
C SER A 509 -23.23 -3.02 3.43
N GLU A 510 -23.83 -3.11 4.61
CA GLU A 510 -24.73 -4.20 5.01
C GLU A 510 -26.12 -4.07 4.37
N GLY A 511 -26.59 -2.83 4.15
CA GLY A 511 -27.86 -2.54 3.47
C GLY A 511 -27.86 -2.84 1.97
N LEU A 512 -26.69 -2.91 1.35
CA LEU A 512 -26.47 -3.44 0.01
C LEU A 512 -26.38 -4.98 0.06
N GLN A 513 -27.39 -5.65 0.62
CA GLN A 513 -27.52 -7.08 0.41
C GLN A 513 -27.63 -7.34 -1.10
N PRO A 514 -26.87 -8.30 -1.65
CA PRO A 514 -26.95 -8.63 -3.06
C PRO A 514 -28.40 -9.02 -3.34
N THR A 515 -29.08 -8.26 -4.21
CA THR A 515 -30.38 -8.64 -4.76
C THR A 515 -30.31 -10.13 -5.10
N PRO A 516 -31.20 -10.98 -4.55
CA PRO A 516 -31.12 -12.41 -4.76
C PRO A 516 -31.02 -12.64 -6.27
N LYS A 517 -29.94 -13.31 -6.70
CA LYS A 517 -29.71 -13.65 -8.11
C LYS A 517 -31.03 -14.21 -8.63
N ALA A 518 -31.67 -13.50 -9.55
CA ALA A 518 -32.93 -13.91 -10.14
C ALA A 518 -32.74 -15.35 -10.62
N SER A 519 -33.37 -16.30 -9.92
CA SER A 519 -33.35 -17.70 -10.30
C SER A 519 -33.95 -17.77 -11.69
N GLY A 520 -33.12 -18.11 -12.68
CA GLY A 520 -33.55 -18.25 -14.06
C GLY A 520 -34.77 -19.17 -14.10
N LYS A 521 -35.92 -18.60 -14.51
CA LYS A 521 -37.06 -19.39 -14.94
C LYS A 521 -36.56 -20.25 -16.10
N LYS A 522 -36.49 -21.57 -15.88
CA LYS A 522 -36.51 -22.51 -16.99
C LYS A 522 -37.85 -22.31 -17.70
N CYS A 523 -37.81 -21.83 -18.95
CA CYS A 523 -38.94 -22.00 -19.84
C CYS A 523 -39.16 -23.51 -20.03
N ALA A 524 -40.39 -23.94 -19.74
CA ALA A 524 -40.91 -25.23 -20.17
C ALA A 524 -41.39 -25.12 -21.61
#